data_AF-A0A959RQU2-F1
#
_entry.id   AF-A0A959RQU2-F1
#
_cell.length_a   1.000
_cell.length_b   1.000
_cell.length_c   1.000
_cell.angle_alpha   90.00
_cell.angle_beta   90.00
_cell.angle_gamma   90.00
#
_symmetry.space_group_name_H-M   'P 1'
#
loop_
_entity.id
_entity.type
_entity.pdbx_description
1 polymer ?
#
loop_
_entity_poly.entity_id
_entity_poly.type
_entity_poly.pdbx_seq_one_letter_code
_entity_poly.pdbx_strand_id
1 'polypeptide(L)'
;ALQYDQVFTYKDSLLYEGEDILGSFKNNEKITLRKLIMLMLTTSDNTASLWLQSLAGTGMRINTILDSLGFEKTRMNSRTKGRHGDWEKYGWGQTTPKEMARLFEMIFRKKIFSPAVSDRMIRVLS
;
A
#
# COMPACT_ATOMS: atom_id res chain seq x y z
N ALA A 1 8.73 -15.31 0.27
CA ALA A 1 8.71 -13.82 0.40
C ALA A 1 8.53 -13.21 -0.98
N LEU A 2 7.88 -12.05 -1.08
CA LEU A 2 7.71 -11.33 -2.36
C LEU A 2 9.04 -10.76 -2.84
N GLN A 3 9.32 -10.84 -4.14
CA GLN A 3 10.52 -10.24 -4.75
C GLN A 3 10.16 -8.96 -5.52
N TYR A 4 11.02 -7.94 -5.49
CA TYR A 4 10.72 -6.62 -6.05
C TYR A 4 10.48 -6.63 -7.57
N ASP A 5 11.16 -7.51 -8.29
CA ASP A 5 11.00 -7.71 -9.73
C ASP A 5 10.14 -8.95 -10.05
N GLN A 6 9.44 -9.51 -9.06
CA GLN A 6 8.51 -10.62 -9.27
C GLN A 6 7.41 -10.22 -10.25
N VAL A 7 7.13 -11.10 -11.21
CA VAL A 7 6.07 -10.93 -12.21
C VAL A 7 4.76 -11.49 -11.69
N PHE A 8 3.69 -10.73 -11.88
CA PHE A 8 2.31 -11.08 -11.58
C PHE A 8 1.48 -11.02 -12.86
N THR A 9 0.34 -11.72 -12.84
CA THR A 9 -0.62 -11.75 -13.94
C THR A 9 -1.87 -11.01 -13.49
N TYR A 10 -2.22 -9.95 -14.20
CA TYR A 10 -3.45 -9.18 -13.97
C TYR A 10 -4.68 -10.03 -14.30
N LYS A 11 -5.76 -9.79 -13.55
CA LYS A 11 -7.06 -10.41 -13.70
C LYS A 11 -8.13 -9.35 -13.53
N ASP A 12 -9.16 -9.37 -14.36
CA ASP A 12 -10.26 -8.39 -14.34
C ASP A 12 -10.97 -8.34 -12.98
N SER A 13 -10.95 -9.44 -12.21
CA SER A 13 -11.48 -9.49 -10.85
C SER A 13 -10.79 -8.56 -9.86
N LEU A 14 -9.66 -7.96 -10.23
CA LEU A 14 -8.92 -6.99 -9.43
C LEU A 14 -9.40 -5.55 -9.66
N LEU A 15 -10.18 -5.31 -10.72
CA LEU A 15 -10.61 -3.98 -11.14
C LEU A 15 -11.31 -3.26 -9.99
N TYR A 16 -10.87 -2.03 -9.75
CA TYR A 16 -11.62 -1.01 -9.04
C TYR A 16 -12.09 0.01 -10.07
N GLU A 17 -13.41 0.18 -10.21
CA GLU A 17 -13.97 1.06 -11.23
C GLU A 17 -13.52 2.52 -11.01
N GLY A 18 -13.05 3.15 -12.08
CA GLY A 18 -12.47 4.50 -12.06
C GLY A 18 -11.55 4.76 -13.25
N GLU A 19 -10.74 5.81 -13.16
CA GLU A 19 -9.77 6.23 -14.19
C GLU A 19 -8.38 5.57 -14.01
N ASP A 20 -8.31 4.43 -13.32
CA ASP A 20 -7.05 3.74 -13.03
C ASP A 20 -6.38 3.17 -14.28
N ILE A 21 -5.06 3.37 -14.40
CA ILE A 21 -4.26 2.84 -15.52
C ILE A 21 -4.28 1.32 -15.50
N LEU A 22 -4.09 0.70 -14.33
CA LEU A 22 -4.05 -0.75 -14.21
C LEU A 22 -5.40 -1.40 -14.55
N GLY A 23 -6.50 -0.70 -14.29
CA GLY A 23 -7.84 -1.16 -14.64
C GLY A 23 -8.07 -1.31 -16.15
N SER A 24 -7.26 -0.63 -16.97
CA SER A 24 -7.31 -0.69 -18.44
C SER A 24 -6.57 -1.88 -19.06
N PHE A 25 -5.82 -2.66 -18.26
CA PHE A 25 -5.04 -3.79 -18.76
C PHE A 25 -5.96 -4.91 -19.26
N LYS A 26 -5.54 -5.63 -20.30
CA LYS A 26 -6.26 -6.85 -20.70
C LYS A 26 -6.05 -7.94 -19.66
N ASN A 27 -7.07 -8.77 -19.49
CA ASN A 27 -6.97 -9.97 -18.67
C ASN A 27 -5.76 -10.83 -19.09
N ASN A 28 -5.01 -11.32 -18.09
CA ASN A 28 -3.77 -12.07 -18.24
C ASN A 28 -2.52 -11.28 -18.66
N GLU A 29 -2.58 -9.95 -18.73
CA GLU A 29 -1.36 -9.15 -18.91
C GLU A 29 -0.40 -9.30 -17.72
N LYS A 30 0.90 -9.24 -18.02
CA LYS A 30 1.96 -9.42 -17.03
C LYS A 30 2.47 -8.07 -16.54
N ILE A 31 2.61 -7.94 -15.22
CA ILE A 31 3.15 -6.75 -14.58
C ILE A 31 4.08 -7.13 -13.42
N THR A 32 5.21 -6.43 -13.29
CA THR A 32 6.16 -6.64 -12.18
C THR A 32 5.68 -5.93 -10.91
N LEU A 33 6.02 -6.44 -9.72
CA LEU A 33 5.70 -5.80 -8.44
C LEU A 33 6.20 -4.35 -8.36
N ARG A 34 7.41 -4.06 -8.84
CA ARG A 34 7.93 -2.69 -8.94
C ARG A 34 7.01 -1.74 -9.72
N LYS A 35 6.43 -2.20 -10.83
CA LYS A 35 5.50 -1.40 -11.64
C LYS A 35 4.17 -1.19 -10.90
N LEU A 36 3.66 -2.21 -10.19
CA LEU A 36 2.48 -2.06 -9.33
C LEU A 36 2.70 -1.01 -8.24
N ILE A 37 3.85 -1.04 -7.56
CA ILE A 37 4.22 -0.05 -6.54
C ILE A 37 4.31 1.35 -7.14
N MET A 38 4.90 1.49 -8.34
CA MET A 38 4.96 2.76 -9.05
C MET A 38 3.57 3.31 -9.38
N LEU A 39 2.67 2.50 -9.93
CA LEU A 39 1.30 2.93 -10.23
C LEU A 39 0.56 3.41 -8.97
N MET A 40 0.69 2.69 -7.85
CA MET A 40 0.13 3.13 -6.56
C MET A 40 0.68 4.48 -6.11
N LEU A 41 1.99 4.71 -6.21
CA LEU A 41 2.62 5.89 -5.62
C LEU A 41 2.60 7.13 -6.53
N THR A 42 2.79 6.93 -7.83
CA THR A 42 2.97 8.02 -8.80
C THR A 42 1.64 8.49 -9.39
N THR A 43 0.71 7.56 -9.62
CA THR A 43 -0.59 7.89 -10.24
C THR A 43 -1.76 7.68 -9.28
N SER A 44 -1.51 7.33 -8.03
CA SER A 44 -2.53 7.02 -7.03
C SER A 44 -3.53 5.94 -7.49
N ASP A 45 -3.07 4.98 -8.29
CA ASP A 45 -3.91 3.94 -8.91
C ASP A 45 -4.54 3.04 -7.85
N ASN A 46 -5.88 3.04 -7.76
CA ASN A 46 -6.62 2.36 -6.71
C ASN A 46 -6.64 0.84 -6.91
N THR A 47 -6.70 0.38 -8.15
CA THR A 47 -6.62 -1.03 -8.56
C THR A 47 -5.27 -1.62 -8.12
N ALA A 48 -4.17 -0.91 -8.38
CA ALA A 48 -2.83 -1.28 -7.91
C ALA A 48 -2.75 -1.25 -6.37
N SER A 49 -3.30 -0.22 -5.73
CA SER A 49 -3.32 -0.07 -4.27
C SER A 49 -4.02 -1.23 -3.57
N LEU A 50 -5.21 -1.61 -4.05
CA LEU A 50 -6.00 -2.72 -3.49
C LEU A 50 -5.35 -4.07 -3.75
N TRP A 51 -4.72 -4.26 -4.91
CA TRP A 51 -3.98 -5.48 -5.18
C TRP A 51 -2.76 -5.61 -4.26
N LEU A 52 -1.98 -4.54 -4.11
CA LEU A 52 -0.85 -4.49 -3.18
C LEU A 52 -1.29 -4.70 -1.73
N GLN A 53 -2.43 -4.12 -1.31
CA GLN A 53 -3.01 -4.36 0.01
C GLN A 53 -3.31 -5.85 0.22
N SER A 54 -3.87 -6.53 -0.77
CA SER A 54 -4.11 -7.98 -0.71
C SER A 54 -2.80 -8.77 -0.59
N LEU A 55 -1.82 -8.48 -1.47
CA LEU A 55 -0.49 -9.12 -1.46
C LEU A 55 0.27 -8.89 -0.14
N ALA A 56 0.06 -7.75 0.52
CA ALA A 56 0.68 -7.40 1.79
C ALA A 56 0.04 -8.10 3.01
N GLY A 57 -0.98 -8.94 2.82
CA GLY A 57 -1.69 -9.63 3.89
C GLY A 57 -2.90 -8.85 4.43
N THR A 58 -3.55 -8.06 3.56
CA THR A 58 -4.72 -7.22 3.84
C THR A 58 -4.43 -6.08 4.82
N GLY A 59 -5.46 -5.27 5.12
CA GLY A 59 -5.33 -4.21 6.13
C GLY A 59 -5.10 -4.75 7.54
N MET A 60 -5.40 -6.03 7.82
CA MET A 60 -5.07 -6.66 9.10
C MET A 60 -3.57 -6.69 9.34
N ARG A 61 -2.79 -7.25 8.39
CA ARG A 61 -1.32 -7.31 8.52
C ARG A 61 -0.69 -5.93 8.48
N ILE A 62 -1.22 -5.01 7.68
CA ILE A 62 -0.76 -3.62 7.66
C ILE A 62 -0.93 -2.99 9.04
N ASN A 63 -2.09 -3.15 9.67
CA ASN A 63 -2.35 -2.62 11.01
C ASN A 63 -1.48 -3.27 12.09
N THR A 64 -1.21 -4.58 12.02
CA THR A 64 -0.26 -5.24 12.93
C THR A 64 1.15 -4.66 12.82
N ILE A 65 1.61 -4.36 11.60
CA ILE A 65 2.91 -3.72 11.37
C ILE A 65 2.90 -2.30 11.97
N LEU A 66 1.87 -1.51 11.70
CA LEU A 66 1.74 -0.16 12.24
C LEU A 66 1.76 -0.16 13.78
N ASP A 67 1.06 -1.12 14.39
CA ASP A 67 1.05 -1.31 15.83
C ASP A 67 2.43 -1.69 16.38
N SER A 68 3.15 -2.62 15.73
CA SER A 68 4.51 -3.02 16.13
C SER A 68 5.55 -1.89 16.04
N LEU A 69 5.27 -0.87 15.22
CA LEU A 69 6.10 0.33 15.09
C LEU A 69 5.66 1.46 16.05
N GLY A 70 4.63 1.20 16.87
CA GLY A 70 4.09 2.14 17.84
C GLY A 70 3.27 3.26 17.21
N PHE A 71 2.58 3.00 16.10
CA PHE A 71 1.53 3.89 15.58
C PHE A 71 0.19 3.47 16.18
N GLU A 72 -0.52 4.41 16.80
CA GLU A 72 -1.80 4.16 17.45
C GLU A 72 -2.97 4.65 16.60
N LYS A 73 -2.80 5.77 15.88
CA LYS A 73 -3.88 6.43 15.13
C LYS A 73 -3.87 6.10 13.65
N THR A 74 -2.72 5.73 13.10
CA THR A 74 -2.54 5.40 11.69
C THR A 74 -3.05 3.99 11.45
N ARG A 75 -4.13 3.86 10.69
CA ARG A 75 -4.79 2.58 10.44
C ARG A 75 -5.32 2.50 9.01
N MET A 76 -5.24 1.30 8.44
CA MET A 76 -5.94 0.89 7.23
C MET A 76 -7.34 0.42 7.61
N ASN A 77 -8.38 1.08 7.08
CA ASN A 77 -9.79 0.79 7.41
C ASN A 77 -10.48 0.00 6.30
N SER A 78 -10.24 0.37 5.05
CA SER A 78 -10.83 -0.30 3.88
C SER A 78 -10.49 -1.78 3.84
N ARG A 79 -11.48 -2.61 3.53
CA ARG A 79 -11.35 -4.08 3.42
C ARG A 79 -10.63 -4.71 4.61
N THR A 80 -10.86 -4.16 5.81
CA THR A 80 -10.21 -4.60 7.05
C THR A 80 -11.26 -5.06 8.05
N LYS A 81 -11.14 -6.32 8.49
CA LYS A 81 -12.07 -6.93 9.44
C LYS A 81 -12.10 -6.12 10.74
N GLY A 82 -13.30 -5.81 11.23
CA GLY A 82 -13.49 -5.08 12.48
C GLY A 82 -13.27 -3.56 12.40
N ARG A 83 -13.06 -2.98 11.21
CA ARG A 83 -12.86 -1.53 11.02
C ARG A 83 -13.92 -0.84 10.16
N HIS A 84 -15.10 -1.45 10.02
CA HIS A 84 -16.17 -0.87 9.21
C HIS A 84 -16.66 0.49 9.75
N GLY A 85 -16.91 0.61 11.06
CA GLY A 85 -17.31 1.89 11.65
C GLY A 85 -16.25 2.99 11.51
N ASP A 86 -14.96 2.63 11.60
CA ASP A 86 -13.87 3.58 11.31
C ASP A 86 -13.79 3.94 9.83
N TRP A 87 -14.11 3.01 8.93
CA TRP A 87 -14.18 3.27 7.49
C TRP A 87 -15.33 4.22 7.16
N GLU A 88 -16.51 4.05 7.76
CA GLU A 88 -17.64 4.99 7.57
C GLU A 88 -17.28 6.41 8.05
N LYS A 89 -16.50 6.51 9.12
CA LYS A 89 -16.14 7.80 9.72
C LYS A 89 -14.95 8.50 9.05
N TYR A 90 -13.92 7.74 8.68
CA TYR A 90 -12.63 8.28 8.25
C TYR A 90 -12.22 7.86 6.84
N GLY A 91 -13.02 7.02 6.17
CA GLY A 91 -12.73 6.52 4.83
C GLY A 91 -11.64 5.43 4.81
N TRP A 92 -10.94 5.35 3.68
CA TRP A 92 -10.04 4.23 3.35
C TRP A 92 -8.97 3.98 4.41
N GLY A 93 -8.33 5.05 4.89
CA GLY A 93 -7.35 5.01 5.97
C GLY A 93 -7.46 6.25 6.83
N GLN A 94 -6.81 6.20 7.98
CA GLN A 94 -6.78 7.29 8.96
C GLN A 94 -5.36 7.47 9.46
N THR A 95 -5.01 8.69 9.87
CA THR A 95 -3.71 9.03 10.48
C THR A 95 -3.81 10.35 11.26
N THR A 96 -2.71 10.78 11.86
CA THR A 96 -2.53 12.15 12.38
C THR A 96 -1.30 12.78 11.72
N PRO A 97 -1.23 14.13 11.63
CA PRO A 97 -0.03 14.80 11.09
C PRO A 97 1.26 14.37 11.81
N LYS A 98 1.21 14.21 13.13
CA LYS A 98 2.35 13.77 13.96
C LYS A 98 2.84 12.36 13.59
N GLU A 99 1.93 11.41 13.44
CA GLU A 99 2.29 10.04 13.08
C GLU A 99 2.78 9.92 11.65
N MET A 100 2.13 10.62 10.70
CA MET A 100 2.59 10.60 9.31
C MET A 100 3.99 11.21 9.18
N ALA A 101 4.26 12.35 9.84
CA ALA A 101 5.60 12.95 9.88
C ALA A 101 6.64 11.99 10.49
N ARG A 102 6.29 11.31 11.59
CA ARG A 102 7.16 10.29 12.21
C ARG A 102 7.45 9.13 11.26
N LEU A 103 6.47 8.66 10.49
CA LEU A 103 6.69 7.59 9.52
C LEU A 103 7.71 7.99 8.45
N PHE A 104 7.55 9.17 7.86
CA PHE A 104 8.52 9.70 6.89
C PHE A 104 9.91 9.92 7.50
N GLU A 105 9.99 10.42 8.74
CA GLU A 105 11.27 10.54 9.45
C GLU A 105 11.94 9.17 9.66
N MET A 106 11.17 8.14 10.05
CA MET A 106 11.70 6.80 10.24
C MET A 106 12.21 6.20 8.92
N ILE A 107 11.52 6.44 7.80
CA ILE A 107 11.99 6.04 6.47
C ILE A 107 13.30 6.77 6.14
N PHE A 108 13.33 8.10 6.27
CA PHE A 108 14.52 8.91 5.98
C PHE A 108 15.73 8.50 6.82
N ARG A 109 15.53 8.20 8.11
CA ARG A 109 16.57 7.74 9.04
C ARG A 109 16.89 6.25 8.94
N LYS A 110 16.35 5.54 7.93
CA LYS A 110 16.61 4.11 7.69
C LYS A 110 16.20 3.18 8.84
N LYS A 111 15.14 3.54 9.57
CA LYS A 111 14.61 2.81 10.74
C LYS A 111 13.43 1.90 10.40
N ILE A 112 12.95 1.89 9.16
CA ILE A 112 11.85 1.03 8.71
C ILE A 112 12.43 -0.22 8.03
N PHE A 113 12.21 -1.38 8.66
CA PHE A 113 12.62 -2.73 8.24
C PHE A 113 14.13 -2.94 8.01
N SER A 114 14.72 -2.26 7.03
CA SER A 114 16.16 -2.26 6.76
C SER A 114 16.58 -0.99 5.99
N PRO A 115 17.87 -0.63 6.04
CA PRO A 115 18.40 0.49 5.26
C PRO A 115 18.09 0.41 3.76
N ALA A 116 18.26 -0.77 3.16
CA ALA A 116 18.02 -0.97 1.74
C ALA A 116 16.54 -0.81 1.35
N VAL A 117 15.62 -1.24 2.22
CA VAL A 117 14.17 -1.05 2.01
C VAL A 117 13.80 0.42 2.15
N SER A 118 14.36 1.12 3.14
CA SER A 118 14.14 2.55 3.34
C SER A 118 14.64 3.38 2.16
N ASP A 119 15.86 3.11 1.67
CA ASP A 119 16.41 3.78 0.49
C ASP A 119 15.55 3.58 -0.76
N ARG A 120 14.96 2.37 -0.91
CA ARG A 120 14.02 2.07 -1.99
C ARG A 120 12.71 2.84 -1.83
N MET A 121 12.14 2.92 -0.63
CA MET A 121 10.92 3.68 -0.35
C MET A 121 11.09 5.15 -0.74
N ILE A 122 12.23 5.78 -0.37
CA ILE A 122 12.53 7.17 -0.76
C ILE A 122 12.58 7.30 -2.27
N ARG A 123 13.28 6.39 -2.97
CA ARG A 123 13.42 6.42 -4.42
C ARG A 123 12.10 6.32 -5.17
N VAL A 124 11.12 5.56 -4.67
CA VAL A 124 9.81 5.43 -5.34
C VAL A 124 8.84 6.56 -4.98
N LEU A 125 9.14 7.38 -3.97
CA LEU A 125 8.36 8.53 -3.54
C LEU A 125 8.86 9.87 -4.13
N SER A 126 10.05 9.87 -4.74
CA SER A 126 10.70 11.04 -5.35
C SER A 126 10.54 11.03 -6.86
#